data_AF-A0A820S0A4-F1
#
_entry.id   AF-A0A820S0A4-F1
#
_cell.length_a   1.000
_cell.length_b   1.000
_cell.length_c   1.000
_cell.angle_alpha   90.00
_cell.angle_beta   90.00
_cell.angle_gamma   90.00
#
_symmetry.space_group_name_H-M   'P 1'
#
loop_
_entity.id
_entity.type
_entity.pdbx_description
1 polymer ?
#
loop_
_entity_poly.entity_id
_entity_poly.type
_entity_poly.pdbx_seq_one_letter_code
_entity_poly.pdbx_strand_id
1 'polypeptide(L)'
;DYAIYFESNCIFVCDRQFHHHSFLSSPASERLDRCVIYLDEVHTRGTDFKFPTGFKAAVTLGNGLTKDRSVQACMRMRKLGEGHSLIFWSSDEVHRQIIALKTTLVNQNDTCQLKDILRWVYMNSQQITLLLTVNHE
;
A
#
# COMPACT_ATOMS: atom_id res chain seq x y z
N ASP A 1 -7.39 -8.51 16.46
CA ASP A 1 -8.54 -8.24 17.36
C ASP A 1 -9.43 -7.14 16.85
N TYR A 2 -8.84 -6.08 16.31
CA TYR A 2 -9.59 -4.98 15.74
C TYR A 2 -9.18 -4.75 14.29
N ALA A 3 -10.11 -4.29 13.47
CA ALA A 3 -9.84 -3.75 12.15
C ALA A 3 -10.04 -2.23 12.19
N ILE A 4 -9.00 -1.47 11.91
CA ILE A 4 -9.02 -0.01 11.85
C ILE A 4 -9.14 0.38 10.38
N TYR A 5 -10.09 1.25 10.08
CA TYR A 5 -10.33 1.72 8.72
C TYR A 5 -10.87 3.16 8.75
N PHE A 6 -10.90 3.79 7.57
CA PHE A 6 -11.45 5.13 7.40
C PHE A 6 -12.85 5.06 6.80
N GLU A 7 -13.73 5.89 7.34
CA GLU A 7 -15.02 6.19 6.72
C GLU A 7 -15.14 7.71 6.62
N SER A 8 -15.10 8.21 5.38
CA SER A 8 -14.81 9.63 5.13
C SER A 8 -13.54 10.04 5.89
N ASN A 9 -13.50 11.23 6.52
CA ASN A 9 -12.33 11.72 7.24
C ASN A 9 -12.22 11.20 8.69
N CYS A 10 -12.96 10.17 9.07
CA CYS A 10 -13.01 9.64 10.44
C CYS A 10 -12.44 8.23 10.54
N ILE A 11 -11.75 7.95 11.64
CA ILE A 11 -11.15 6.64 11.91
C ILE A 11 -12.10 5.81 12.76
N PHE A 12 -12.45 4.64 12.23
CA PHE A 12 -13.32 3.68 12.89
C PHE A 12 -12.58 2.39 13.19
N VAL A 13 -13.16 1.65 14.14
CA VAL A 13 -12.68 0.37 14.61
C VAL A 13 -13.83 -0.61 14.57
N CYS A 14 -13.62 -1.71 13.85
CA CYS A 14 -14.51 -2.87 13.86
C CYS A 14 -13.92 -3.94 14.78
N ASP A 15 -14.68 -4.39 15.78
CA ASP A 15 -14.28 -5.49 16.65
C ASP A 15 -14.62 -6.87 16.04
N ARG A 16 -14.32 -7.96 16.76
CA ARG A 16 -14.61 -9.33 16.28
C ARG A 16 -16.11 -9.65 16.22
N GLN A 17 -16.94 -8.86 16.89
CA GLN A 17 -18.39 -8.97 16.89
C GLN A 17 -19.03 -8.09 15.80
N PHE A 18 -18.21 -7.45 14.95
CA PHE A 18 -18.62 -6.52 13.91
C PHE A 18 -19.27 -5.24 14.45
N HIS A 19 -18.99 -4.86 15.71
CA HIS A 19 -19.39 -3.57 16.21
C HIS A 19 -18.40 -2.50 15.80
N HIS A 20 -18.94 -1.33 15.47
CA HIS A 20 -18.19 -0.19 14.97
C HIS A 20 -18.10 0.90 16.04
N HIS A 21 -16.88 1.35 16.30
CA HIS A 21 -16.58 2.35 17.31
C HIS A 21 -15.65 3.42 16.76
N SER A 22 -15.70 4.62 17.34
CA SER A 22 -14.66 5.63 17.10
C SER A 22 -13.32 5.12 17.62
N PHE A 23 -12.25 5.31 16.84
CA PHE A 23 -10.91 4.87 17.21
C PHE A 23 -10.44 5.45 18.55
N LEU A 24 -10.60 6.76 18.75
CA LEU A 24 -10.08 7.47 19.92
C LEU A 24 -10.71 7.01 21.24
N SER A 25 -11.97 6.56 21.24
CA SER A 25 -12.65 6.05 22.43
C SER A 25 -12.55 4.53 22.59
N SER A 26 -11.95 3.84 21.61
CA SER A 26 -11.81 2.39 21.64
C SER A 26 -10.49 1.93 22.27
N PRO A 27 -10.43 0.73 22.85
CA PRO A 27 -9.18 0.12 23.31
C PRO A 27 -8.12 -0.07 22.21
N ALA A 28 -8.51 -0.01 20.93
CA ALA A 28 -7.58 -0.18 19.81
C ALA A 28 -6.58 0.97 19.69
N SER A 29 -6.89 2.15 20.24
CA SER A 29 -6.00 3.33 20.22
C SER A 29 -4.70 3.13 20.98
N GLU A 30 -4.70 2.26 21.99
CA GLU A 30 -3.54 1.93 22.82
C GLU A 30 -2.92 0.56 22.46
N ARG A 31 -3.56 -0.21 21.56
CA ARG A 31 -3.23 -1.63 21.30
C ARG A 31 -3.07 -1.92 19.80
N LEU A 32 -2.34 -1.06 19.10
CA LEU A 32 -2.11 -1.19 17.65
C LEU A 32 -1.42 -2.50 17.25
N ASP A 33 -0.71 -3.16 18.18
CA ASP A 33 -0.11 -4.49 18.01
C ASP A 33 -1.16 -5.59 17.80
N ARG A 34 -2.42 -5.34 18.16
CA ARG A 34 -3.55 -6.26 18.00
C ARG A 34 -4.52 -5.83 16.91
N CYS A 35 -4.14 -4.85 16.09
CA CYS A 35 -4.97 -4.26 15.06
C CYS A 35 -4.47 -4.61 13.66
N VAL A 36 -5.40 -4.86 12.74
CA VAL A 36 -5.15 -4.74 11.30
C VAL A 36 -5.62 -3.35 10.89
N ILE A 37 -4.83 -2.64 10.11
CA ILE A 37 -5.12 -1.27 9.71
C ILE A 37 -5.19 -1.22 8.19
N TYR A 38 -6.33 -0.78 7.67
CA TYR A 38 -6.52 -0.52 6.25
C TYR A 38 -6.33 0.97 5.98
N LEU A 39 -5.39 1.30 5.08
CA LEU A 39 -5.10 2.66 4.64
C LEU A 39 -5.40 2.75 3.15
N ASP A 40 -6.40 3.54 2.77
CA ASP A 40 -6.66 3.85 1.36
C ASP A 40 -5.86 5.08 0.90
N GLU A 41 -5.83 5.32 -0.42
CA GLU A 41 -5.05 6.39 -1.02
C GLU A 41 -5.45 7.79 -0.49
N VAL A 42 -6.75 8.05 -0.36
CA VAL A 42 -7.32 9.36 0.00
C VAL A 42 -6.98 9.72 1.44
N HIS A 43 -7.12 8.75 2.35
CA HIS A 43 -6.95 8.93 3.78
C HIS A 43 -5.55 8.59 4.29
N THR A 44 -4.62 8.20 3.40
CA THR A 44 -3.22 8.13 3.80
C THR A 44 -2.72 9.48 4.32
N ARG A 45 -3.22 10.63 3.83
CA ARG A 45 -2.78 11.96 4.26
C ARG A 45 -3.45 12.39 5.56
N GLY A 46 -2.65 12.66 6.60
CA GLY A 46 -3.11 13.34 7.82
C GLY A 46 -3.21 12.47 9.08
N THR A 47 -3.00 11.16 9.00
CA THR A 47 -3.01 10.28 10.17
C THR A 47 -1.63 9.74 10.51
N ASP A 48 -1.25 9.90 11.78
CA ASP A 48 0.03 9.43 12.31
C ASP A 48 -0.16 8.23 13.25
N PHE A 49 -0.25 7.02 12.69
CA PHE A 49 -0.21 5.79 13.49
C PHE A 49 1.21 5.53 13.96
N LYS A 50 1.39 5.47 15.28
CA LYS A 50 2.64 5.04 15.91
C LYS A 50 2.68 3.51 15.94
N PHE A 51 3.03 2.91 14.81
CA PHE A 51 3.12 1.46 14.69
C PHE A 51 4.11 0.87 15.71
N PRO A 52 3.77 -0.23 16.40
CA PRO A 52 4.68 -0.95 17.28
C PRO A 52 5.88 -1.50 16.51
N THR A 53 7.03 -1.62 17.17
CA THR A 53 8.24 -2.22 16.60
C THR A 53 7.93 -3.60 16.00
N GLY A 54 8.48 -3.90 14.81
CA GLY A 54 8.21 -5.17 14.13
C GLY A 54 7.01 -5.16 13.19
N PHE A 55 6.27 -4.05 13.07
CA PHE A 55 5.07 -3.98 12.24
C PHE A 55 5.36 -4.34 10.77
N LYS A 56 4.42 -5.06 10.16
CA LYS A 56 4.50 -5.50 8.76
C LYS A 56 3.33 -4.92 7.98
N ALA A 57 3.62 -4.36 6.80
CA ALA A 57 2.59 -3.88 5.89
C ALA A 57 2.55 -4.70 4.60
N ALA A 58 1.36 -4.77 3.99
CA ALA A 58 1.22 -5.17 2.60
C ALA A 58 0.85 -3.93 1.78
N VAL A 59 1.64 -3.61 0.77
CA VAL A 59 1.36 -2.55 -0.20
C VAL A 59 0.70 -3.19 -1.41
N THR A 60 -0.54 -2.81 -1.70
CA THR A 60 -1.30 -3.34 -2.83
C THR A 60 -0.95 -2.61 -4.12
N LEU A 61 -0.53 -3.36 -5.13
CA LEU A 61 -0.24 -2.90 -6.48
C LEU A 61 -1.52 -2.94 -7.31
N GLY A 62 -2.10 -1.76 -7.56
CA GLY A 62 -3.27 -1.57 -8.41
C GLY A 62 -2.92 -0.92 -9.75
N ASN A 63 -3.73 -1.16 -10.78
CA ASN A 63 -3.49 -0.61 -12.11
C ASN A 63 -3.31 0.93 -12.07
N GLY A 64 -2.34 1.44 -12.81
CA GLY A 64 -2.02 2.88 -12.82
C GLY A 64 -1.35 3.40 -11.55
N LEU A 65 -0.94 2.54 -10.60
CA LEU A 65 -0.15 2.96 -9.44
C LEU A 65 1.15 3.62 -9.92
N THR A 66 1.32 4.89 -9.56
CA THR A 66 2.50 5.71 -9.91
C THR A 66 3.61 5.57 -8.89
N LYS A 67 4.83 5.95 -9.31
CA LYS A 67 6.01 6.04 -8.45
C LYS A 67 5.72 6.82 -7.17
N ASP A 68 5.17 8.02 -7.29
CA ASP A 68 4.97 8.88 -6.13
C ASP A 68 3.92 8.33 -5.17
N ARG A 69 2.84 7.72 -5.68
CA ARG A 69 1.83 7.06 -4.85
C ARG A 69 2.38 5.81 -4.16
N SER A 70 3.18 4.99 -4.87
CA SER A 70 3.84 3.82 -4.29
C SER A 70 4.83 4.22 -3.19
N VAL A 71 5.64 5.26 -3.41
CA VAL A 71 6.57 5.78 -2.41
C VAL A 71 5.80 6.31 -1.20
N GLN A 72 4.75 7.10 -1.42
CA GLN A 72 3.91 7.62 -0.32
C GLN A 72 3.31 6.49 0.52
N ALA A 73 2.80 5.43 -0.10
CA ALA A 73 2.27 4.26 0.60
C ALA A 73 3.37 3.56 1.44
N CYS A 74 4.54 3.32 0.85
CA CYS A 74 5.66 2.69 1.56
C CYS A 74 6.16 3.53 2.74
N MET A 75 6.25 4.86 2.57
CA MET A 75 6.74 5.79 3.60
C MET A 75 5.79 5.93 4.80
N ARG A 76 4.56 5.42 4.74
CA ARG A 76 3.69 5.29 5.93
C ARG A 76 4.31 4.37 6.97
N MET A 77 5.08 3.38 6.53
CA MET A 77 5.90 2.55 7.39
C MET A 77 7.18 3.32 7.78
N ARG A 78 7.06 4.29 8.69
CA ARG A 78 8.24 4.93 9.29
C ARG A 78 9.12 3.86 9.93
N LYS A 79 10.44 3.99 9.88
CA LYS A 79 11.40 2.94 10.29
C LYS A 79 11.35 1.66 9.42
N LEU A 80 10.94 1.77 8.15
CA LEU A 80 11.09 0.69 7.18
C LEU A 80 12.57 0.32 7.05
N GLY A 81 12.90 -0.96 7.24
CA GLY A 81 14.30 -1.43 7.29
C GLY A 81 14.95 -1.30 8.68
N GLU A 82 14.31 -0.58 9.60
CA GLU A 82 14.73 -0.38 11.00
C GLU A 82 13.69 -0.97 11.96
N GLY A 83 13.37 -2.26 11.75
CA GLY A 83 12.40 -3.01 12.54
C GLY A 83 11.01 -3.10 11.89
N HIS A 84 10.61 -2.18 11.00
CA HIS A 84 9.42 -2.37 10.17
C HIS A 84 9.77 -2.98 8.82
N SER A 85 8.82 -3.72 8.25
CA SER A 85 8.96 -4.34 6.93
C SER A 85 7.68 -4.21 6.12
N LEU A 86 7.79 -4.40 4.81
CA LEU A 86 6.63 -4.46 3.92
C LEU A 86 6.81 -5.56 2.88
N ILE A 87 5.67 -5.99 2.34
CA ILE A 87 5.56 -6.87 1.17
C ILE A 87 4.66 -6.19 0.14
N PHE A 88 4.80 -6.58 -1.13
CA PHE A 88 3.91 -6.14 -2.19
C PHE A 88 2.90 -7.24 -2.52
N TRP A 89 1.64 -6.86 -2.68
CA TRP A 89 0.56 -7.73 -3.13
C TRP A 89 -0.01 -7.21 -4.45
N SER A 90 -0.31 -8.10 -5.38
CA SER A 90 -0.90 -7.76 -6.67
C SER A 90 -2.01 -8.76 -7.02
N SER A 91 -2.97 -8.31 -7.83
CA SER A 91 -3.81 -9.25 -8.57
C SER A 91 -2.97 -10.02 -9.61
N ASP A 92 -3.53 -11.10 -10.14
CA ASP A 92 -2.92 -11.86 -11.24
C ASP A 92 -2.70 -10.98 -12.49
N GLU A 93 -3.64 -10.09 -12.78
CA GLU A 93 -3.54 -9.14 -13.89
C GLU A 93 -2.32 -8.22 -13.75
N VAL A 94 -2.19 -7.55 -12.60
CA VAL A 94 -1.05 -6.65 -12.33
C VAL A 94 0.26 -7.44 -12.30
N HIS A 95 0.25 -8.66 -11.76
CA HIS A 95 1.41 -9.54 -11.78
C HIS A 95 1.88 -9.81 -13.22
N ARG A 96 0.97 -10.16 -14.12
CA ARG A 96 1.28 -10.38 -15.54
C ARG A 96 1.85 -9.13 -16.22
N GLN A 97 1.33 -7.95 -15.90
CA GLN A 97 1.88 -6.69 -16.41
C GLN A 97 3.33 -6.45 -15.94
N ILE A 98 3.62 -6.71 -14.66
CA ILE A 98 4.98 -6.56 -14.11
C ILE A 98 5.94 -7.52 -14.82
N ILE A 99 5.55 -8.79 -14.97
CA ILE A 99 6.36 -9.81 -15.63
C ILE A 99 6.57 -9.49 -17.12
N ALA A 100 5.58 -8.93 -17.82
CA ALA A 100 5.70 -8.55 -19.22
C ALA A 100 6.79 -7.48 -19.50
N LEU A 101 7.19 -6.71 -18.47
CA LEU A 101 8.27 -5.72 -18.56
C LEU A 101 9.67 -6.31 -18.30
N LYS A 102 9.78 -7.60 -18.00
CA LYS A 102 11.06 -8.28 -17.88
C LYS A 102 11.73 -8.35 -19.25
N THR A 103 12.93 -7.77 -19.34
CA THR A 103 13.74 -7.70 -20.57
C THR A 103 14.54 -8.98 -20.84
N THR A 104 14.62 -9.89 -19.86
CA THR A 104 15.41 -11.12 -19.94
C THR A 104 14.52 -12.30 -20.28
N LEU A 105 15.04 -13.25 -21.06
CA LEU A 105 14.39 -14.54 -21.31
C LEU A 105 13.98 -15.15 -19.97
N VAL A 106 12.68 -15.26 -19.75
CA VAL A 106 12.11 -15.73 -18.49
C VAL A 106 12.43 -17.21 -18.36
N ASN A 107 13.45 -17.55 -17.58
CA ASN A 107 13.57 -18.91 -17.07
C ASN A 107 12.32 -19.18 -16.22
N GLN A 108 11.73 -20.38 -16.34
CA GLN A 108 10.48 -20.73 -15.66
C GLN A 108 10.52 -20.58 -14.13
N ASN A 109 11.71 -20.45 -13.54
CA ASN A 109 11.95 -20.24 -12.11
C ASN A 109 12.28 -18.77 -11.72
N ASP A 110 12.21 -17.81 -12.64
CA ASP A 110 12.56 -16.42 -12.34
C ASP A 110 11.41 -15.69 -11.62
N THR A 111 11.48 -15.67 -10.29
CA THR A 111 10.51 -14.99 -9.41
C THR A 111 10.43 -13.48 -9.69
N CYS A 112 9.27 -12.87 -9.44
CA CYS A 112 9.13 -11.41 -9.48
C CYS A 112 10.01 -10.76 -8.40
N GLN A 113 10.90 -9.85 -8.80
CA GLN A 113 11.80 -9.13 -7.90
C GLN A 113 11.34 -7.68 -7.71
N LEU A 114 11.83 -7.04 -6.65
CA LEU A 114 11.54 -5.63 -6.36
C LEU A 114 11.85 -4.69 -7.54
N LYS A 115 12.95 -4.94 -8.27
CA LYS A 115 13.34 -4.14 -9.45
C LYS A 115 12.27 -4.17 -10.56
N ASP A 116 11.55 -5.28 -10.69
CA ASP A 116 10.51 -5.45 -11.72
C ASP A 116 9.28 -4.63 -11.34
N ILE A 117 8.89 -4.65 -10.06
CA ILE A 117 7.83 -3.81 -9.49
C ILE A 117 8.18 -2.33 -9.67
N LEU A 118 9.40 -1.92 -9.30
CA LEU A 118 9.84 -0.53 -9.43
C LEU A 118 9.85 -0.06 -10.88
N ARG A 119 10.28 -0.91 -11.82
CA ARG A 119 10.20 -0.62 -13.26
C ARG A 119 8.75 -0.44 -13.70
N TRP A 120 7.85 -1.33 -13.32
CA TRP A 120 6.43 -1.24 -13.68
C TRP A 120 5.79 0.04 -13.15
N VAL A 121 6.01 0.36 -11.87
CA VAL A 121 5.51 1.60 -11.25
C VAL A 121 6.07 2.85 -11.95
N TYR A 122 7.33 2.82 -12.38
CA TYR A 122 7.94 3.90 -13.15
C TYR A 122 7.29 4.06 -14.53
N MET A 123 7.03 2.95 -15.25
CA MET A 123 6.36 2.99 -16.55
C MET A 123 4.95 3.56 -16.45
N ASN A 124 4.18 3.19 -15.43
CA ASN A 124 2.86 3.76 -15.16
C ASN A 124 2.91 5.28 -14.99
N SER A 125 3.92 5.79 -14.27
CA SER A 125 4.12 7.23 -14.11
C SER A 125 4.32 7.95 -15.44
N GLN A 126 5.11 7.38 -16.36
CA GLN A 126 5.35 7.99 -17.68
C GLN A 126 4.07 8.03 -18.52
N GLN A 127 3.29 6.94 -18.50
CA GLN A 127 2.04 6.86 -19.26
C GLN A 127 1.01 7.90 -18.79
N ILE A 128 0.89 8.12 -17.48
CA ILE A 128 -0.01 9.15 -16.94
C ILE A 128 0.46 10.55 -17.35
N THR A 129 1.77 10.85 -17.26
CA THR A 129 2.29 12.14 -17.70
C THR A 129 1.99 12.41 -19.19
N LEU A 130 2.19 11.40 -20.05
CA LEU A 130 1.89 11.49 -21.49
C LEU A 130 0.40 11.73 -21.77
N LEU A 131 -0.49 11.05 -21.05
CA LEU A 131 -1.94 11.25 -21.17
C LEU A 131 -2.36 12.68 -20.76
N LEU A 132 -1.74 13.24 -19.72
CA LEU A 132 -2.02 14.60 -19.29
C LEU A 132 -1.52 15.63 -20.31
N THR A 133 -0.36 15.40 -20.95
CA THR A 133 0.16 16.31 -21.98
C THR A 133 -0.66 16.29 -23.27
N VAL A 134 -1.16 15.13 -23.70
CA VAL A 134 -1.95 15.02 -24.95
C VAL A 134 -3.37 15.55 -24.81
N ASN A 135 -3.97 15.51 -23.61
CA ASN A 135 -5.30 16.06 -23.36
C ASN A 135 -5.33 17.59 -23.17
N HIS A 136 -4.17 18.24 -23.22
CA HIS A 136 -4.02 19.69 -23.09
C HIS A 136 -3.61 20.39 -24.41
N GLU A 137 -3.52 19.65 -25.51
CA GLU A 137 -3.39 20.16 -26.89
C GLU A 137 -4.71 20.00 -27.66
#